data_AF-A0A2N2PSG1-F1
#
_entry.id   AF-A0A2N2PSG1-F1
#
_cell.length_a   1.000
_cell.length_b   1.000
_cell.length_c   1.000
_cell.angle_alpha   90.00
_cell.angle_beta   90.00
_cell.angle_gamma   90.00
#
_symmetry.space_group_name_H-M   'P 1'
#
loop_
_entity.id
_entity.type
_entity.pdbx_description
1 polymer ?
#
loop_
_entity_poly.entity_id
_entity_poly.type
_entity_poly.pdbx_seq_one_letter_code
_entity_poly.pdbx_strand_id
1 'polypeptide(L)'
;MRAYGFVDWAGNAGFKFAEGSSSHLALALVSTDDYDELRQALRKARARLGLPKELEFHFAHNADLVRAAFFSSLSRIIWAGAVLLVDKRALPAKHTRMRAPVFYSFFLECLLTRVARGVEGPSPRGTR
;
A
#
# COMPACT_ATOMS: atom_id res chain seq x y z
N MET A 1 -8.42 1.67 -19.43
CA MET A 1 -7.52 2.48 -18.57
C MET A 1 -6.50 1.53 -17.96
N ARG A 2 -5.21 1.89 -17.91
CA ARG A 2 -4.18 1.09 -17.24
C ARG A 2 -3.86 1.75 -15.90
N ALA A 3 -4.27 1.11 -14.81
CA ALA A 3 -3.94 1.56 -13.47
C ALA A 3 -2.58 1.01 -13.04
N TYR A 4 -1.77 1.84 -12.39
CA TYR A 4 -0.48 1.47 -11.81
C TYR A 4 -0.64 1.42 -10.29
N GLY A 5 -0.31 0.27 -9.70
CA GLY A 5 -0.48 0.01 -8.27
C GLY A 5 0.83 -0.07 -7.51
N PHE A 6 0.86 0.56 -6.34
CA PHE A 6 1.93 0.48 -5.35
C PHE A 6 1.36 -0.21 -4.12
N VAL A 7 2.03 -1.26 -3.66
CA VAL A 7 1.56 -2.09 -2.55
C VAL A 7 2.56 -2.08 -1.42
N ASP A 8 2.06 -1.95 -0.20
CA ASP A 8 2.81 -2.18 1.02
C ASP A 8 1.94 -2.93 2.03
N TRP A 9 2.55 -3.55 3.03
CA TRP A 9 1.82 -4.29 4.05
C TRP A 9 2.47 -4.21 5.43
N ALA A 10 1.64 -4.38 6.45
CA ALA A 10 2.04 -4.46 7.83
C ALA A 10 1.51 -5.75 8.48
N GLY A 11 2.33 -6.36 9.32
CA GLY A 11 2.05 -7.66 9.94
C GLY A 11 2.84 -8.80 9.30
N ASN A 12 2.74 -9.96 9.92
CA ASN A 12 3.47 -11.17 9.54
C ASN A 12 2.51 -12.32 9.20
N ALA A 13 3.02 -13.36 8.52
CA ALA A 13 2.24 -14.56 8.20
C ALA A 13 2.09 -15.57 9.36
N GLY A 14 2.70 -15.30 10.52
CA GLY A 14 2.69 -16.20 11.67
C GLY A 14 1.34 -16.20 12.42
N PHE A 15 1.05 -17.28 13.16
CA PHE A 15 -0.17 -17.42 13.97
C PHE A 15 0.11 -17.65 15.47
N LYS A 16 1.38 -17.56 15.89
CA LYS A 16 1.80 -17.68 17.28
C LYS A 16 1.65 -16.32 17.97
N PHE A 17 0.42 -15.91 18.26
CA PHE A 17 0.11 -14.56 18.72
C PHE A 17 0.75 -14.23 20.08
N ALA A 18 0.89 -15.22 20.96
CA ALA A 18 1.60 -15.09 22.23
C ALA A 18 3.14 -15.00 22.08
N GLU A 19 3.67 -15.32 20.90
CA GLU A 19 5.11 -15.32 20.59
C GLU A 19 5.48 -14.22 19.57
N GLY A 20 4.69 -13.14 19.52
CA GLY A 20 4.99 -11.97 18.67
C GLY A 20 4.43 -12.03 17.24
N SER A 21 3.60 -13.01 16.91
CA SER A 21 2.82 -12.92 15.66
C SER A 21 1.80 -11.79 15.78
N SER A 22 1.80 -10.87 14.81
CA SER A 22 0.72 -9.87 14.65
C SER A 22 -0.65 -10.54 14.63
N SER A 23 -1.68 -9.93 15.20
CA SER A 23 -3.06 -10.44 15.09
C SER A 23 -3.73 -10.07 13.77
N HIS A 24 -3.25 -9.02 13.13
CA HIS A 24 -3.78 -8.50 11.87
C HIS A 24 -2.70 -8.48 10.78
N LEU A 25 -3.16 -8.65 9.54
CA LEU A 25 -2.42 -8.30 8.35
C LEU A 25 -3.15 -7.12 7.68
N ALA A 26 -2.45 -6.03 7.43
CA ALA A 26 -2.97 -4.91 6.65
C ALA A 26 -2.20 -4.83 5.33
N LEU A 27 -2.89 -4.86 4.19
CA LEU A 27 -2.30 -4.56 2.89
C LEU A 27 -2.90 -3.27 2.37
N ALA A 28 -2.06 -2.34 1.94
CA ALA A 28 -2.46 -1.10 1.31
C ALA A 28 -2.10 -1.14 -0.18
N LEU A 29 -3.04 -0.74 -1.02
CA LEU A 29 -2.84 -0.45 -2.43
C LEU A 29 -3.11 1.03 -2.65
N VAL A 30 -2.15 1.73 -3.22
CA VAL A 30 -2.35 3.07 -3.77
C VAL A 30 -2.13 3.00 -5.26
N SER A 31 -3.01 3.62 -6.04
CA SER A 31 -2.98 3.51 -7.49
C SER A 31 -3.30 4.83 -8.17
N THR A 32 -2.77 4.99 -9.37
CA THR A 32 -3.06 6.11 -10.27
C THR A 32 -3.14 5.61 -11.71
N ASP A 33 -3.94 6.29 -12.52
CA ASP A 33 -4.01 6.06 -13.96
C ASP A 33 -3.00 6.90 -14.76
N ASP A 34 -2.34 7.88 -14.12
CA ASP A 34 -1.36 8.77 -14.76
C ASP A 34 0.07 8.56 -14.22
N TYR A 35 0.66 7.43 -14.64
CA TYR A 35 2.02 7.09 -14.25
C TYR A 35 3.09 7.98 -14.88
N ASP A 36 2.79 8.54 -16.06
CA ASP A 36 3.72 9.45 -16.74
C ASP A 36 3.82 10.78 -16.00
N GLU A 37 2.69 11.34 -15.54
CA GLU A 37 2.69 12.52 -14.67
C GLU A 37 3.44 12.25 -13.38
N LEU A 38 3.19 11.10 -12.72
CA LEU A 38 3.94 10.70 -11.51
C LEU A 38 5.45 10.70 -11.76
N ARG A 39 5.89 10.03 -12.82
CA ARG A 39 7.32 9.94 -13.16
C ARG A 39 7.91 11.32 -13.43
N GLN A 40 7.19 12.18 -14.14
CA GLN A 40 7.63 13.56 -14.40
C GLN A 40 7.71 14.39 -13.13
N ALA A 41 6.72 14.30 -12.24
CA ALA A 41 6.67 15.02 -10.97
C ALA A 41 7.85 14.65 -10.06
N LEU A 42 8.18 13.36 -9.97
CA LEU A 42 9.33 12.87 -9.21
C LEU A 42 10.67 13.30 -9.83
N ARG A 43 10.80 13.26 -11.17
CA ARG A 43 12.00 13.76 -11.86
C ARG A 43 12.22 15.25 -11.62
N LYS A 44 11.16 16.06 -11.69
CA LYS A 44 11.20 17.50 -11.39
C LYS A 44 11.57 17.76 -9.93
N ALA A 45 11.06 16.95 -8.99
CA ALA A 45 11.42 17.04 -7.58
C ALA A 45 12.92 16.81 -7.35
N ARG A 46 13.49 15.75 -7.95
CA ARG A 46 14.93 15.47 -7.88
C ARG A 46 15.76 16.62 -8.44
N ALA A 47 15.40 17.10 -9.64
CA ALA A 47 16.12 18.20 -10.29
C ALA A 47 16.09 19.49 -9.46
N ARG A 48 14.93 19.86 -8.89
CA ARG A 48 14.78 21.04 -8.03
C ARG A 48 15.64 20.98 -6.77
N LEU A 49 15.86 19.78 -6.24
CA LEU A 49 16.65 19.54 -5.04
C LEU A 49 18.12 19.22 -5.34
N GLY A 50 18.55 19.20 -6.61
CA GLY A 50 19.92 18.81 -6.99
C GLY A 50 20.25 17.35 -6.68
N LEU A 51 19.25 16.47 -6.58
CA LEU A 51 19.44 15.05 -6.26
C LEU A 51 19.84 14.24 -7.50
N PRO A 52 20.61 13.15 -7.35
CA PRO A 52 20.91 12.21 -8.44
C PRO A 52 19.64 11.69 -9.10
N LYS A 53 19.68 11.45 -10.41
CA LYS A 53 18.50 11.02 -11.19
C LYS A 53 18.00 9.65 -10.74
N GLU A 54 18.90 8.81 -10.26
CA GLU A 54 18.71 7.43 -9.84
C GLU A 54 18.34 7.31 -8.36
N LEU A 55 18.34 8.41 -7.60
CA LEU A 55 18.05 8.38 -6.17
C LEU A 55 16.63 7.87 -5.91
N GLU A 56 16.54 6.88 -5.03
CA GLU A 56 15.29 6.34 -4.53
C GLU A 56 14.79 7.14 -3.31
N PHE A 57 13.50 7.47 -3.30
CA PHE A 57 12.89 8.19 -2.19
C PHE A 57 12.56 7.24 -1.04
N HIS A 58 13.51 6.98 -0.15
CA HIS A 58 13.27 6.24 1.09
C HIS A 58 12.78 7.16 2.22
N PHE A 59 11.56 6.93 2.70
CA PHE A 59 10.98 7.75 3.78
C PHE A 59 11.83 7.76 5.06
N ALA A 60 12.40 6.61 5.44
CA ALA A 60 13.20 6.47 6.67
C ALA A 60 14.59 7.13 6.58
N HIS A 61 15.15 7.28 5.37
CA HIS A 61 16.54 7.71 5.18
C HIS A 61 16.67 9.13 4.62
N ASN A 62 15.56 9.73 4.15
CA ASN A 62 15.57 11.07 3.60
C ASN A 62 15.27 12.13 4.65
N ALA A 63 16.00 13.24 4.55
CA ALA A 63 15.75 14.43 5.36
C ALA A 63 14.35 15.00 5.12
N ASP A 64 13.83 15.74 6.10
CA ASP A 64 12.47 16.31 6.06
C ASP A 64 12.19 17.12 4.80
N LEU A 65 13.15 17.93 4.35
CA LEU A 65 13.01 18.72 3.13
C LEU A 65 12.74 17.83 1.89
N VAL A 66 13.46 16.71 1.78
CA VAL A 66 13.30 15.76 0.68
C VAL A 66 11.96 15.06 0.77
N ARG A 67 11.52 14.67 1.97
CA ARG A 67 10.18 14.08 2.20
C ARG A 67 9.07 15.05 1.84
N ALA A 68 9.14 16.29 2.31
CA ALA A 68 8.16 17.33 2.03
C ALA A 68 8.06 17.61 0.51
N ALA A 69 9.20 17.70 -0.17
CA ALA A 69 9.23 17.87 -1.62
C ALA A 69 8.63 16.67 -2.37
N PHE A 70 8.89 15.44 -1.90
CA PHE A 70 8.29 14.22 -2.45
C PHE A 70 6.76 14.28 -2.34
N PHE A 71 6.20 14.46 -1.14
CA PHE A 71 4.74 14.51 -0.96
C PHE A 71 4.09 15.70 -1.67
N SER A 72 4.76 16.86 -1.70
CA SER A 72 4.30 18.01 -2.47
C SER A 72 4.17 17.69 -3.97
N SER A 73 5.12 16.93 -4.53
CA SER A 73 5.02 16.47 -5.92
C SER A 73 3.87 15.49 -6.16
N LEU A 74 3.49 14.69 -5.16
CA LEU A 74 2.37 13.75 -5.28
C LEU A 74 0.99 14.41 -5.20
N SER A 75 0.90 15.62 -4.63
CA SER A 75 -0.38 16.29 -4.33
C SER A 75 -1.26 16.61 -5.54
N ARG A 76 -0.69 16.63 -6.75
CA ARG A 76 -1.39 16.95 -7.99
C ARG A 76 -1.93 15.72 -8.72
N ILE A 77 -1.49 14.54 -8.32
CA ILE A 77 -1.84 13.28 -8.96
C ILE A 77 -3.15 12.80 -8.36
N ILE A 78 -4.03 12.29 -9.22
CA ILE A 78 -5.27 11.64 -8.77
C ILE A 78 -4.91 10.22 -8.30
N TRP A 79 -5.24 9.94 -7.04
CA TRP A 79 -4.98 8.67 -6.40
C TRP A 79 -6.28 7.95 -6.03
N ALA A 80 -6.27 6.63 -6.21
CA ALA A 80 -7.22 5.72 -5.57
C ALA A 80 -6.49 4.88 -4.53
N GLY A 81 -7.07 4.74 -3.35
CA GLY A 81 -6.53 3.96 -2.24
C GLY A 81 -7.48 2.84 -1.83
N ALA A 82 -6.93 1.68 -1.53
CA ALA A 82 -7.68 0.56 -0.96
C ALA A 82 -6.83 -0.13 0.11
N VAL A 83 -7.49 -0.58 1.18
CA VAL A 83 -6.85 -1.34 2.25
C VAL A 83 -7.62 -2.62 2.49
N LEU A 84 -6.91 -3.74 2.58
CA LEU A 84 -7.43 -4.99 3.09
C LEU A 84 -6.89 -5.21 4.50
N LEU A 85 -7.78 -5.16 5.49
CA LEU A 85 -7.47 -5.52 6.87
C LEU A 85 -7.99 -6.94 7.14
N VAL A 86 -7.09 -7.83 7.55
CA VAL A 86 -7.38 -9.24 7.82
C VAL A 86 -7.16 -9.50 9.30
N ASP A 87 -8.22 -9.87 10.02
CA ASP A 87 -8.10 -10.45 11.36
C ASP A 87 -7.70 -11.94 11.23
N LYS A 88 -6.46 -12.26 11.59
CA LYS A 88 -5.95 -13.63 11.48
C LYS A 88 -6.58 -14.60 12.47
N ARG A 89 -7.20 -14.11 13.54
CA ARG A 89 -7.88 -14.96 14.54
C ARG A 89 -9.19 -15.53 13.99
N ALA A 90 -9.79 -14.84 13.02
CA ALA A 90 -11.00 -15.27 12.34
C ALA A 90 -10.73 -16.16 11.11
N LEU A 91 -9.45 -16.40 10.76
CA LEU A 91 -9.11 -17.19 9.59
C LEU A 91 -9.30 -18.70 9.83
N PRO A 92 -9.87 -19.43 8.85
CA PRO A 92 -9.91 -20.89 8.91
C PRO A 92 -8.51 -21.51 9.03
N ALA A 93 -8.41 -22.65 9.72
CA ALA A 93 -7.16 -23.35 10.01
C ALA A 93 -6.29 -23.65 8.77
N LYS A 94 -6.86 -23.75 7.57
CA LYS A 94 -6.08 -23.93 6.33
C LYS A 94 -5.07 -22.82 6.08
N HIS A 95 -5.34 -21.59 6.53
CA HIS A 95 -4.43 -20.45 6.33
C HIS A 95 -3.23 -20.48 7.27
N THR A 96 -3.32 -21.18 8.41
CA THR A 96 -2.23 -21.27 9.39
C THR A 96 -1.07 -22.14 8.91
N ARG A 97 -1.34 -23.01 7.92
CA ARG A 97 -0.36 -23.91 7.31
C ARG A 97 0.30 -23.32 6.07
N MET A 98 -0.11 -22.13 5.63
CA MET A 98 0.45 -21.49 4.45
C MET A 98 1.88 -21.00 4.74
N ARG A 99 2.77 -21.20 3.77
CA ARG A 99 4.07 -20.52 3.78
C ARG A 99 3.88 -19.03 3.54
N ALA A 100 4.75 -18.21 4.13
CA ALA A 100 4.62 -16.75 4.09
C ALA A 100 4.40 -16.16 2.67
N PRO A 101 5.15 -16.53 1.61
CA PRO A 101 4.90 -15.99 0.27
C PRO A 101 3.50 -16.30 -0.27
N VAL A 102 3.01 -17.52 -0.02
CA VAL A 102 1.67 -17.97 -0.44
C VAL A 102 0.60 -17.21 0.35
N PHE A 103 0.83 -17.00 1.64
CA PHE A 103 -0.08 -16.25 2.51
C PHE A 103 -0.26 -14.81 2.04
N TYR A 104 0.83 -14.07 1.77
CA TYR A 104 0.73 -12.69 1.28
C TYR A 104 0.14 -12.62 -0.12
N SER A 105 0.53 -13.52 -1.03
CA SER A 105 0.02 -13.54 -2.40
C SER A 105 -1.50 -13.77 -2.41
N PHE A 106 -2.01 -14.69 -1.57
CA PHE A 106 -3.45 -14.94 -1.43
C PHE A 106 -4.23 -13.68 -1.03
N PHE A 107 -3.74 -12.93 -0.03
CA PHE A 107 -4.44 -11.72 0.41
C PHE A 107 -4.25 -10.54 -0.56
N LEU A 108 -3.12 -10.48 -1.27
CA LEU A 108 -2.93 -9.52 -2.35
C LEU A 108 -3.91 -9.76 -3.49
N GLU A 109 -4.08 -11.01 -3.93
CA GLU A 109 -5.09 -11.39 -4.93
C GLU A 109 -6.51 -11.02 -4.46
N CYS A 110 -6.81 -11.25 -3.18
CA CYS A 110 -8.07 -10.85 -2.57
C CYS A 110 -8.31 -9.33 -2.61
N LEU A 111 -7.27 -8.53 -2.38
CA LEU A 111 -7.34 -7.06 -2.45
C LEU A 111 -7.56 -6.61 -3.89
N LEU A 112 -6.73 -7.08 -4.83
CA LEU A 112 -6.81 -6.71 -6.24
C LEU A 112 -8.15 -7.10 -6.86
N THR A 113 -8.67 -8.29 -6.54
CA THR A 113 -9.98 -8.74 -7.02
C THR A 113 -11.12 -7.87 -6.52
N ARG A 114 -11.06 -7.39 -5.27
CA ARG A 114 -12.10 -6.50 -4.71
C ARG A 114 -12.05 -5.11 -5.33
N VAL A 115 -10.84 -4.57 -5.53
CA VAL A 115 -10.64 -3.28 -6.18
C VAL A 115 -11.14 -3.32 -7.63
N ALA A 116 -10.81 -4.38 -8.37
CA ALA A 116 -11.28 -4.55 -9.75
C ALA A 116 -12.81 -4.65 -9.88
N ARG A 117 -13.51 -5.08 -8.83
CA ARG A 117 -14.98 -5.17 -8.78
C ARG A 117 -15.66 -3.89 -8.32
N GLY A 118 -14.92 -2.85 -7.90
CA GLY A 118 -15.48 -1.57 -7.47
C GLY A 118 -16.26 -1.65 -6.16
N VAL A 119 -15.81 -2.43 -5.17
CA VAL A 119 -16.50 -2.51 -3.88
C VAL A 119 -16.32 -1.19 -3.12
N GLU A 120 -17.38 -0.38 -3.06
CA GLU A 120 -17.51 0.70 -2.08
C GLU A 120 -17.43 0.10 -0.67
N GLY A 121 -16.56 0.67 0.18
CA GLY A 121 -16.60 0.37 1.61
C GLY A 121 -17.99 0.70 2.19
N PRO A 122 -18.38 0.11 3.34
CA PRO A 122 -19.64 0.47 3.97
C PRO A 122 -19.70 1.99 4.16
N SER A 123 -20.78 2.60 3.66
CA SER A 123 -21.06 4.03 3.83
C SER A 123 -20.95 4.39 5.31
N PRO A 124 -20.24 5.46 5.70
CA PRO A 124 -20.18 5.91 7.09
C PRO A 124 -21.50 6.61 7.44
N ARG A 125 -22.58 5.84 7.58
CA ARG A 125 -23.84 6.34 8.13
C ARG A 125 -24.48 5.31 9.04
N GLY A 126 -24.39 5.61 10.33
CA GLY A 126 -25.08 4.93 11.41
C GLY A 126 -25.02 5.71 12.72
N THR A 127 -25.07 7.04 12.67
CA THR A 127 -25.54 7.84 13.81
C THR A 127 -27.04 8.07 13.64
N ARG A 128 -27.82 7.30 14.40
CA ARG A 128 -29.13 7.69 14.89
C ARG A 128 -29.18 7.37 16.37
#